data_AF-A0ABD2XAB1-F1
#
_entry.id   AF-A0ABD2XAB1-F1
#
_cell.length_a   1.000
_cell.length_b   1.000
_cell.length_c   1.000
_cell.angle_alpha   90.00
_cell.angle_beta   90.00
_cell.angle_gamma   90.00
#
_symmetry.space_group_name_H-M   'P 1'
#
loop_
_entity.id
_entity.type
_entity.pdbx_description
1 polymer ?
#
loop_
_entity_poly.entity_id
_entity_poly.type
_entity_poly.pdbx_seq_one_letter_code
_entity_poly.pdbx_strand_id
1 'polypeptide(L)'
;MDIFKRLMILLGARHPGVDFIHELPLEVSVIILSKLDAGSLLNSALVCKNWLSVCKSSLHLRKKVMGYVRRRNRLLALVMPPAQTPTSLNKKKPKKSTAAIRKKLKLQRKFNTFRL
;
A
#
# COMPACT_ATOMS: atom_id res chain seq x y z
N MET A 1 21.75 20.40 -12.12
CA MET A 1 20.40 19.90 -11.73
C MET A 1 19.28 20.64 -12.48
N ASP A 2 19.62 21.36 -13.56
CA ASP A 2 18.74 22.37 -14.17
C ASP A 2 17.76 21.80 -15.18
N ILE A 3 18.09 20.66 -15.78
CA ILE A 3 17.21 19.90 -16.66
C ILE A 3 16.00 19.38 -15.88
N PHE A 4 16.22 18.81 -14.69
CA PHE A 4 15.13 18.36 -13.83
C PHE A 4 14.27 19.55 -13.35
N LYS A 5 14.87 20.68 -13.00
CA LYS A 5 14.12 21.91 -12.68
C LYS A 5 13.28 22.41 -13.86
N ARG A 6 13.82 22.40 -15.09
CA ARG A 6 13.08 22.77 -16.31
C ARG A 6 11.95 21.80 -16.60
N LEU A 7 12.17 20.50 -16.49
CA LEU A 7 11.14 19.47 -16.59
C LEU A 7 10.01 19.72 -15.58
N MET A 8 10.37 19.96 -14.32
CA MET A 8 9.40 20.25 -13.26
C MET A 8 8.59 21.52 -13.58
N ILE A 9 9.23 22.58 -14.08
CA ILE A 9 8.52 23.80 -14.51
C ILE A 9 7.56 23.51 -15.68
N LEU A 10 7.99 22.73 -16.67
CA LEU A 10 7.17 22.31 -17.82
C LEU A 10 5.99 21.43 -17.42
N LEU A 11 6.17 20.55 -16.43
CA LEU A 11 5.13 19.71 -15.86
C LEU A 11 4.20 20.47 -14.88
N GLY A 12 4.32 21.80 -14.81
CA GLY A 12 3.49 22.61 -13.94
C GLY A 12 3.78 22.45 -12.45
N ALA A 13 4.93 21.90 -12.04
CA ALA A 13 5.32 21.61 -10.66
C ALA A 13 5.27 22.79 -9.68
N ARG A 14 5.13 24.02 -10.19
CA ARG A 14 4.90 25.22 -9.38
C ARG A 14 3.44 25.41 -8.96
N HIS A 15 2.52 24.56 -9.43
CA HIS A 15 1.16 24.50 -8.92
C HIS A 15 1.08 23.63 -7.65
N PRO A 16 0.56 24.18 -6.54
CA PRO A 16 0.23 23.35 -5.38
C PRO A 16 -0.85 22.35 -5.80
N GLY A 17 -0.50 21.06 -5.81
CA GLY A 17 -1.43 19.97 -6.15
C GLY A 17 -1.00 19.04 -7.29
N VAL A 18 0.16 19.26 -7.91
CA VAL A 18 0.66 18.35 -8.96
C VAL A 18 1.11 17.01 -8.35
N ASP A 19 0.46 15.92 -8.77
CA ASP A 19 0.85 14.56 -8.43
C ASP A 19 1.87 14.03 -9.45
N PHE A 20 3.15 14.23 -9.17
CA PHE A 20 4.24 13.80 -10.06
C PHE A 20 4.18 12.32 -10.45
N ILE A 21 3.72 11.45 -9.56
CA ILE A 21 3.66 10.02 -9.88
C ILE A 21 2.59 9.71 -10.92
N HIS A 22 1.54 10.53 -10.99
CA HIS A 22 0.48 10.40 -11.97
C HIS A 22 0.78 11.12 -13.29
N GLU A 23 1.37 12.32 -13.20
CA GLU A 23 1.65 13.17 -14.37
C GLU A 23 2.89 12.73 -15.16
N LEU A 24 3.82 12.03 -14.52
CA LEU A 24 5.01 11.52 -15.20
C LEU A 24 4.69 10.26 -16.02
N PRO A 25 5.42 10.03 -17.13
CA PRO A 25 5.41 8.75 -17.83
C PRO A 25 5.66 7.60 -16.87
N LEU A 26 4.98 6.48 -17.11
CA LEU A 26 4.96 5.32 -16.21
C LEU A 26 6.37 4.84 -15.85
N GLU A 27 7.26 4.83 -16.82
CA GLU A 27 8.65 4.40 -16.70
C GLU A 27 9.41 5.27 -15.69
N VAL A 28 9.22 6.59 -15.76
CA VAL A 28 9.86 7.56 -14.85
C VAL A 28 9.32 7.39 -13.44
N SER A 29 8.00 7.26 -13.29
CA SER A 29 7.37 7.02 -11.99
C SER A 29 7.87 5.71 -11.35
N VAL A 30 8.01 4.63 -12.14
CA VAL A 30 8.58 3.37 -11.66
C VAL A 30 10.05 3.52 -11.27
N ILE A 31 10.86 4.26 -12.03
CA ILE A 31 12.27 4.54 -11.69
C ILE A 31 12.35 5.28 -10.35
N ILE A 32 11.55 6.33 -10.14
CA ILE A 32 11.53 7.09 -8.89
C ILE A 32 11.15 6.16 -7.72
N LEU A 33 10.05 5.42 -7.85
CA LEU A 33 9.58 4.49 -6.82
C LEU A 33 10.58 3.36 -6.55
N SER A 34 11.39 2.95 -7.53
CA SER A 34 12.41 1.91 -7.35
C SER A 34 13.52 2.31 -6.37
N LYS A 35 13.78 3.63 -6.24
CA LYS A 35 14.80 4.18 -5.35
C LYS A 35 14.35 4.23 -3.89
N LEU A 36 13.05 4.16 -3.62
CA LEU A 36 12.52 4.13 -2.25
C LEU A 36 12.86 2.81 -1.55
N ASP A 37 13.12 2.86 -0.25
CA ASP A 37 13.20 1.64 0.57
C ASP A 37 11.83 0.94 0.62
N ALA A 38 11.81 -0.31 1.07
CA ALA A 38 10.60 -1.12 0.98
C ALA A 38 9.46 -0.64 1.91
N GLY A 39 9.79 0.05 3.01
CA GLY A 39 8.80 0.63 3.92
C GLY A 39 8.20 1.90 3.32
N SER A 40 9.03 2.81 2.83
CA SER A 40 8.56 4.01 2.12
C SER A 40 7.76 3.66 0.87
N LEU A 41 8.18 2.65 0.10
CA LEU A 41 7.44 2.16 -1.06
C LEU A 41 6.06 1.60 -0.69
N LEU A 42 5.95 0.90 0.45
CA LEU A 42 4.65 0.47 0.96
C LEU A 42 3.77 1.68 1.29
N ASN A 43 4.31 2.70 1.96
CA ASN A 43 3.56 3.93 2.27
C ASN A 43 3.13 4.68 1.01
N SER A 44 4.01 4.78 0.01
CA SER A 44 3.69 5.35 -1.31
C SER A 44 2.49 4.66 -1.95
N ALA A 45 2.42 3.31 -1.89
CA ALA A 45 1.28 2.55 -2.40
C ALA A 45 -0.04 2.83 -1.64
N LEU A 46 0.00 3.48 -0.47
CA LEU A 46 -1.17 3.82 0.35
C LEU A 46 -1.65 5.26 0.16
N VAL A 47 -0.93 6.08 -0.60
CA VAL A 47 -1.28 7.50 -0.82
C VAL A 47 -2.62 7.62 -1.56
N CYS A 48 -2.74 7.01 -2.73
CA CYS A 48 -3.97 6.99 -3.53
C CYS A 48 -4.01 5.80 -4.50
N LYS A 49 -5.13 5.64 -5.22
CA LYS A 49 -5.32 4.53 -6.18
C LYS A 49 -4.34 4.59 -7.36
N ASN A 50 -3.97 5.80 -7.82
CA ASN A 50 -3.06 5.97 -8.94
C ASN A 50 -1.64 5.52 -8.55
N TRP A 51 -1.16 5.96 -7.38
CA TRP A 51 0.11 5.50 -6.81
C TRP A 51 0.14 3.98 -6.63
N LEU A 52 -0.97 3.39 -6.14
CA LEU A 52 -1.08 1.94 -6.04
C LEU A 52 -0.98 1.26 -7.41
N SER A 53 -1.57 1.85 -8.45
CA SER A 53 -1.51 1.34 -9.84
C SER A 53 -0.08 1.32 -10.36
N VAL A 54 0.68 2.41 -10.17
CA VAL A 54 2.09 2.49 -10.56
C VAL A 54 2.93 1.49 -9.75
N CYS A 55 2.72 1.36 -8.44
CA CYS A 55 3.42 0.35 -7.64
C CYS A 55 3.14 -1.09 -8.11
N LYS A 56 1.98 -1.34 -8.73
CA LYS A 56 1.59 -2.66 -9.26
C LYS A 56 2.07 -2.91 -10.68
N SER A 57 2.37 -1.88 -11.47
CA SER A 57 2.80 -2.04 -12.87
C SER A 57 4.13 -2.78 -12.98
N SER A 58 5.04 -2.58 -12.01
CA SER A 58 6.34 -3.23 -12.00
C SER A 58 6.38 -4.50 -11.15
N LEU A 59 6.90 -5.60 -11.70
CA LEU A 59 7.15 -6.83 -10.93
C LEU A 59 8.20 -6.61 -9.83
N HIS A 60 9.22 -5.78 -10.10
CA HIS A 60 10.28 -5.48 -9.14
C HIS A 60 9.72 -4.77 -7.90
N LEU A 61 8.91 -3.72 -8.10
CA LEU A 61 8.27 -2.98 -7.00
C LEU A 61 7.36 -3.90 -6.17
N ARG A 62 6.52 -4.71 -6.83
CA ARG A 62 5.67 -5.71 -6.18
C ARG A 62 6.48 -6.67 -5.30
N LYS A 63 7.55 -7.26 -5.84
CA LYS A 63 8.42 -8.18 -5.09
C LYS A 63 9.04 -7.49 -3.87
N LYS A 64 9.50 -6.25 -4.01
CA LYS A 64 10.11 -5.46 -2.93
C LYS A 64 9.12 -5.21 -1.78
N VAL A 65 7.91 -4.77 -2.09
CA VAL A 65 6.83 -4.54 -1.11
C VAL A 65 6.41 -5.86 -0.46
N MET A 66 6.15 -6.91 -1.25
CA MET A 66 5.75 -8.22 -0.71
C MET A 66 6.82 -8.81 0.20
N GLY A 67 8.10 -8.70 -0.16
CA GLY A 67 9.21 -9.16 0.67
C GLY A 67 9.27 -8.42 2.01
N TYR A 68 8.97 -7.12 2.02
CA TYR A 68 8.87 -6.35 3.25
C TYR A 68 7.67 -6.74 4.12
N VAL A 69 6.47 -6.84 3.53
CA VAL A 69 5.26 -7.26 4.27
C VAL A 69 5.42 -8.67 4.85
N ARG A 70 5.97 -9.62 4.08
CA ARG A 70 6.22 -10.98 4.56
C ARG A 70 7.20 -11.00 5.74
N ARG A 71 8.31 -10.25 5.64
CA ARG A 71 9.28 -10.14 6.74
C ARG A 71 8.65 -9.52 7.98
N ARG A 72 7.91 -8.44 7.81
CA ARG A 72 7.18 -7.78 8.90
C ARG A 72 6.17 -8.73 9.55
N ASN A 73 5.36 -9.44 8.78
CA ASN A 73 4.37 -10.38 9.30
C ASN A 73 5.02 -11.56 10.03
N ARG A 74 6.17 -12.05 9.56
CA ARG A 74 6.94 -13.09 10.29
C ARG A 74 7.41 -12.58 11.65
N LEU A 75 7.98 -11.38 11.70
CA LEU A 75 8.40 -10.76 12.97
C LEU A 75 7.22 -10.55 13.92
N LEU A 76 6.08 -10.08 13.40
CA LEU A 76 4.87 -9.92 14.21
C LEU A 76 4.34 -11.27 14.71
N ALA A 77 4.41 -12.34 13.92
CA ALA A 77 3.99 -13.68 14.34
C ALA A 77 4.88 -14.28 15.44
N LEU A 78 6.13 -13.84 15.57
CA LEU A 78 7.02 -14.25 16.67
C LEU A 78 6.69 -13.53 17.98
N VAL A 79 6.23 -12.28 17.90
CA VAL A 79 5.94 -11.44 19.08
C VAL A 79 4.50 -11.59 19.55
N MET A 80 3.57 -11.87 18.63
CA MET A 80 2.16 -12.02 18.95
C MET A 80 1.83 -13.47 19.29
N PRO A 81 1.04 -13.73 20.35
CA PRO A 81 0.54 -15.07 20.60
C PRO A 81 -0.29 -15.54 19.40
N PRO A 82 -0.26 -16.86 19.06
CA PRO A 82 -1.04 -17.39 17.94
C PRO A 82 -2.49 -16.97 18.12
N ALA A 83 -3.05 -16.33 17.09
CA ALA A 83 -4.46 -15.98 17.09
C ALA A 83 -5.26 -17.25 17.35
N GLN A 84 -5.90 -17.32 18.52
CA GLN A 84 -6.84 -18.38 18.82
C GLN A 84 -7.88 -18.35 17.71
N THR A 85 -7.85 -19.38 16.86
CA THR A 85 -8.93 -19.60 15.91
C THR A 85 -10.19 -19.78 16.77
N PRO A 86 -11.31 -19.09 16.49
CA PRO A 86 -12.55 -19.40 17.15
C PRO A 86 -12.98 -20.80 16.66
N THR A 87 -12.45 -21.83 17.29
CA THR A 87 -13.03 -23.16 17.31
C THR A 87 -14.40 -23.03 17.94
N SER A 88 -15.42 -23.16 17.08
CA SER A 88 -16.70 -23.79 17.40
C SER A 88 -17.20 -23.63 18.84
N LEU A 89 -17.83 -22.49 19.14
CA LEU A 89 -18.83 -22.44 20.20
C LEU A 89 -20.08 -21.71 19.70
N ASN A 90 -21.05 -22.54 19.34
CA ASN A 90 -22.45 -22.42 19.74
C ASN A 90 -23.27 -21.24 19.15
N LYS A 91 -24.36 -21.62 18.47
CA LYS A 91 -25.41 -20.74 17.96
C LYS A 91 -26.09 -20.00 19.12
N LYS A 92 -25.57 -18.84 19.53
CA LYS A 92 -26.34 -17.84 20.29
C LYS A 92 -26.15 -16.47 19.66
N LYS A 93 -27.25 -15.89 19.13
CA LYS A 93 -27.31 -14.49 18.67
C LYS A 93 -27.07 -13.58 19.89
N PRO A 94 -26.26 -12.51 19.73
CA PRO A 94 -26.71 -11.22 20.25
C PRO A 94 -26.43 -10.02 19.33
N LYS A 95 -27.50 -9.23 19.17
CA LYS A 95 -27.65 -7.77 19.18
C LYS A 95 -26.47 -6.87 18.73
N LYS A 96 -26.73 -6.18 17.60
CA LYS A 96 -26.49 -4.76 17.28
C LYS A 96 -25.22 -4.09 17.88
N SER A 97 -24.03 -4.39 17.34
CA SER A 97 -22.92 -3.40 17.25
C SER A 97 -21.94 -3.69 16.09
N THR A 98 -22.42 -4.35 15.04
CA THR A 98 -21.60 -4.95 13.97
C THR A 98 -21.40 -4.05 12.74
N ALA A 99 -21.42 -2.72 12.92
CA ALA A 99 -21.12 -1.78 11.83
C ALA A 99 -19.65 -1.29 11.85
N ALA A 100 -19.15 -0.89 13.02
CA ALA A 100 -17.79 -0.36 13.16
C ALA A 100 -16.71 -1.46 13.00
N ILE A 101 -16.94 -2.62 13.61
CA ILE A 101 -16.03 -3.78 13.52
C ILE A 101 -16.03 -4.32 12.07
N ARG A 102 -17.17 -4.34 11.40
CA ARG A 102 -17.30 -4.81 10.01
C ARG A 102 -16.66 -3.85 9.01
N LYS A 103 -16.64 -2.54 9.28
CA LYS A 103 -15.87 -1.55 8.49
C LYS A 103 -14.36 -1.71 8.69
N LYS A 104 -13.89 -1.89 9.92
CA LYS A 104 -12.47 -2.11 10.23
C LYS A 104 -11.95 -3.42 9.63
N LEU A 105 -12.76 -4.49 9.69
CA LEU A 105 -12.46 -5.78 9.06
C LEU A 105 -12.58 -5.74 7.53
N LYS A 106 -13.46 -4.91 6.93
CA LYS A 106 -13.49 -4.67 5.48
C LYS A 106 -12.28 -3.89 4.98
N LEU A 107 -11.76 -2.93 5.77
CA LEU A 107 -10.52 -2.23 5.44
C LEU A 107 -9.34 -3.21 5.49
N GLN A 108 -9.26 -4.04 6.54
CA GLN A 108 -8.22 -5.08 6.63
C GLN A 108 -8.38 -6.21 5.60
N ARG A 109 -9.60 -6.58 5.21
CA ARG A 109 -9.83 -7.56 4.14
C ARG A 109 -9.57 -7.01 2.74
N LYS A 110 -9.78 -5.71 2.50
CA LYS A 110 -9.26 -5.01 1.31
C LYS A 110 -7.72 -5.05 1.26
N PHE A 111 -7.05 -5.01 2.41
CA PHE A 111 -5.60 -5.25 2.51
C PHE A 111 -5.22 -6.71 2.24
N ASN A 112 -6.00 -7.70 2.68
CA ASN A 112 -5.81 -9.10 2.26
C ASN A 112 -6.21 -9.37 0.81
N THR A 113 -6.67 -8.35 0.07
CA THR A 113 -6.83 -8.40 -1.39
C THR A 113 -5.59 -7.85 -2.11
N PHE A 114 -4.41 -8.01 -1.51
CA PHE A 114 -3.18 -8.25 -2.30
C PHE A 114 -3.19 -9.67 -2.91
N ARG A 115 -4.32 -10.04 -3.53
CA ARG A 115 -4.38 -11.09 -4.54
C ARG A 115 -4.04 -10.39 -5.86
N LEU A 116 -2.76 -10.45 -6.22
CA LEU A 116 -2.28 -10.51 -7.60
C LEU A 116 -1.64 -11.89 -7.73
#